data_AF-V4Q8U9-F1
#
_entry.id   AF-V4Q8U9-F1
#
_cell.length_a   1.000
_cell.length_b   1.000
_cell.length_c   1.000
_cell.angle_alpha   90.00
_cell.angle_beta   90.00
_cell.angle_gamma   90.00
#
_symmetry.space_group_name_H-M   'P 1'
#
loop_
_entity.id
_entity.type
_entity.pdbx_description
1 polymer ?
#
loop_
_entity_poly.entity_id
_entity_poly.type
_entity_poly.pdbx_seq_one_letter_code
_entity_poly.pdbx_strand_id
1 'polypeptide(L)'
;MAGIALVGIAGLFAPVLWQGEMINPFRPQILVATLTALAASILLRDKLLVNLAIVVMTLNALPMGGRFITMQRLPAPAGEAHNRISIVSANVLCDNREFERVMTMVRRENPDIFVAVETSPPWLDGLKPLKPLYP
;
A
#
# COMPACT_ATOMS: atom_id res chain seq x y z
N MET A 1 4.68 -10.16 24.03
CA MET A 1 4.52 -8.70 24.14
C MET A 1 5.75 -7.92 23.67
N ALA A 2 6.95 -8.20 24.19
CA ALA A 2 8.16 -7.45 23.82
C ALA A 2 8.42 -7.38 22.28
N GLY A 3 8.28 -8.49 21.55
CA GLY A 3 8.45 -8.49 20.09
C GLY A 3 7.42 -7.64 19.34
N ILE A 4 6.14 -7.70 19.74
CA ILE A 4 5.05 -6.89 19.14
C ILE A 4 5.28 -5.39 19.43
N ALA A 5 5.74 -5.06 20.64
CA ALA A 5 6.06 -3.69 21.02
C ALA A 5 7.25 -3.14 20.20
N LEU A 6 8.32 -3.92 20.02
CA LEU A 6 9.49 -3.51 19.23
C LEU A 6 9.13 -3.24 17.77
N VAL A 7 8.35 -4.13 17.14
CA VAL A 7 7.89 -3.95 15.75
C VAL A 7 6.95 -2.75 15.64
N GLY A 8 6.03 -2.58 16.60
CA GLY A 8 5.13 -1.43 16.63
C GLY A 8 5.84 -0.08 16.79
N ILE A 9 6.88 -0.02 17.63
CA ILE A 9 7.71 1.18 17.83
C ILE A 9 8.55 1.47 16.59
N ALA A 10 9.13 0.46 15.94
CA ALA A 10 9.90 0.63 14.72
C ALA A 10 9.09 1.30 13.59
N GLY A 11 7.78 1.03 13.52
CA GLY A 11 6.88 1.72 12.59
C GLY A 11 6.74 3.22 12.83
N LEU A 12 6.99 3.74 14.03
CA LEU A 12 6.96 5.19 14.32
C LEU A 12 8.11 5.95 13.65
N PHE A 13 9.19 5.25 13.34
CA PHE A 13 10.34 5.82 12.63
C PHE A 13 10.16 5.82 11.11
N ALA A 14 9.01 5.37 10.58
CA ALA A 14 8.72 5.41 9.15
C ALA A 14 9.00 6.78 8.46
N PRO A 15 8.73 7.94 9.09
CA PRO A 15 9.05 9.23 8.49
C PRO A 15 10.56 9.52 8.32
N VAL A 16 11.43 8.78 9.02
CA VAL A 16 12.88 9.01 9.07
C VAL A 16 13.66 7.83 8.48
N LEU A 17 13.17 6.61 8.67
CA LEU A 17 13.78 5.35 8.25
C LEU A 17 12.83 4.62 7.29
N TRP A 18 13.28 4.38 6.06
CA TRP A 18 12.51 3.65 5.05
C TRP A 18 12.10 2.23 5.53
N GLN A 19 12.89 1.61 6.40
CA GLN A 19 12.57 0.31 6.99
C GLN A 19 11.30 0.36 7.85
N GLY A 20 10.99 1.51 8.46
CA GLY A 20 9.74 1.73 9.19
C GLY A 20 8.52 1.73 8.27
N GLU A 21 8.67 2.15 7.01
CA GLU A 21 7.60 2.09 5.99
C GLU A 21 7.21 0.64 5.66
N MET A 22 8.16 -0.31 5.73
CA MET A 22 7.86 -1.73 5.52
C MET A 22 6.93 -2.31 6.60
N ILE A 23 6.87 -1.68 7.78
CA ILE A 23 6.02 -2.12 8.91
C ILE A 23 4.60 -1.55 8.79
N ASN A 24 4.44 -0.40 8.13
CA ASN A 24 3.15 0.27 8.03
C ASN A 24 2.01 -0.62 7.47
N PRO A 25 2.22 -1.46 6.43
CA PRO A 25 1.20 -2.39 5.95
C PRO A 25 0.74 -3.43 6.98
N PHE A 26 1.56 -3.73 7.99
CA PHE A 26 1.29 -4.72 9.03
C PHE A 26 0.58 -4.14 10.27
N ARG A 27 0.34 -2.84 10.33
CA ARG A 27 -0.30 -2.17 11.48
C ARG A 27 -1.68 -2.75 11.83
N PRO A 28 -2.58 -3.06 10.88
CA PRO A 28 -3.84 -3.73 11.19
C PRO A 28 -3.65 -5.11 11.86
N GLN A 29 -2.69 -5.89 11.38
CA GLN A 29 -2.35 -7.22 11.92
C GLN A 29 -1.75 -7.08 13.33
N ILE A 30 -0.90 -6.08 13.55
CA ILE A 30 -0.37 -5.72 14.87
C ILE A 30 -1.50 -5.32 15.82
N LEU A 31 -2.48 -4.52 15.35
CA LEU A 31 -3.65 -4.14 16.16
C LEU A 31 -4.45 -5.35 16.63
N VAL A 32 -4.76 -6.28 15.72
CA VAL A 32 -5.46 -7.54 16.08
C VAL A 32 -4.64 -8.34 17.09
N ALA A 33 -3.33 -8.48 16.89
CA ALA A 33 -2.45 -9.18 17.83
C ALA A 33 -2.37 -8.48 19.20
N THR A 34 -2.41 -7.14 19.23
CA THR A 34 -2.43 -6.40 20.50
C THR A 34 -3.77 -6.48 21.21
N LEU A 35 -4.89 -6.61 20.49
CA LEU A 35 -6.21 -6.84 21.08
C LEU A 35 -6.30 -8.21 21.75
N THR A 36 -5.81 -9.27 21.09
CA THR A 36 -5.77 -10.61 21.68
C THR A 36 -4.85 -10.65 22.90
N ALA A 37 -3.69 -9.97 22.83
CA ALA A 37 -2.78 -9.86 23.94
C ALA A 37 -3.33 -9.01 25.10
N LEU A 38 -4.09 -7.95 24.82
CA LEU A 38 -4.80 -7.15 25.82
C LEU A 38 -5.82 -8.02 26.57
N ALA A 39 -6.65 -8.78 25.84
CA ALA A 39 -7.61 -9.69 26.44
C ALA A 39 -6.90 -10.70 27.35
N ALA A 40 -5.86 -11.38 26.86
CA ALA A 40 -5.07 -12.30 27.68
C ALA A 40 -4.48 -11.63 28.93
N SER A 41 -3.99 -10.40 28.82
CA SER A 41 -3.41 -9.64 29.94
C SER A 41 -4.46 -9.31 31.02
N ILE A 42 -5.69 -8.98 30.61
CA ILE A 42 -6.83 -8.77 31.51
C ILE A 42 -7.20 -10.06 32.23
N LEU A 43 -7.25 -11.20 31.52
CA LEU A 43 -7.53 -12.51 32.10
C LEU A 43 -6.47 -12.91 33.14
N LEU A 44 -5.20 -12.61 32.85
CA LEU A 44 -4.07 -12.83 33.76
C LEU A 44 -4.00 -11.81 34.91
N ARG A 45 -4.83 -10.76 34.87
CA ARG A 45 -4.87 -9.64 35.85
C ARG A 45 -3.54 -8.91 36.01
N ASP A 46 -2.67 -8.97 35.00
CA ASP A 46 -1.38 -8.29 35.01
C ASP A 46 -1.53 -6.86 34.50
N LYS A 47 -1.49 -5.90 35.42
CA LYS A 47 -1.64 -4.46 35.11
C LYS A 47 -0.52 -3.92 34.22
N LEU A 48 0.70 -4.47 34.33
CA LEU A 48 1.81 -4.03 33.50
C LEU A 48 1.58 -4.45 32.04
N LEU A 49 1.17 -5.69 31.81
CA LEU A 49 0.87 -6.18 30.47
C LEU A 49 -0.35 -5.47 29.85
N VAL A 50 -1.37 -5.15 30.65
CA VAL A 50 -2.51 -4.34 30.20
C VAL A 50 -2.06 -2.94 29.78
N ASN A 51 -1.28 -2.24 30.60
CA ASN A 51 -0.78 -0.91 30.28
C ASN A 51 0.10 -0.93 29.02
N LEU A 52 1.00 -1.92 28.90
CA LEU A 52 1.85 -2.08 27.73
C LEU A 52 1.01 -2.34 26.46
N ALA A 53 -0.01 -3.19 26.54
CA ALA A 53 -0.91 -3.47 25.43
C ALA A 53 -1.65 -2.20 24.96
N ILE A 54 -2.16 -1.39 25.89
CA ILE A 54 -2.84 -0.12 25.59
C ILE A 54 -1.90 0.85 24.89
N VAL A 55 -0.65 0.98 25.38
CA VAL A 55 0.36 1.85 24.76
C VAL A 55 0.64 1.40 23.32
N VAL A 56 0.94 0.12 23.10
CA VAL A 56 1.23 -0.40 21.75
C VAL A 56 0.02 -0.23 20.83
N MET A 57 -1.19 -0.49 21.32
CA MET A 57 -2.42 -0.32 20.55
C MET A 57 -2.62 1.14 20.14
N THR A 58 -2.43 2.08 21.06
CA THR A 58 -2.56 3.53 20.80
C THR A 58 -1.54 3.99 19.75
N LEU A 59 -0.27 3.59 19.90
CA LEU A 59 0.81 3.94 18.95
C LEU A 59 0.57 3.41 17.53
N ASN A 60 -0.21 2.33 17.38
CA ASN A 60 -0.54 1.75 16.08
C ASN A 60 -1.86 2.29 15.50
N ALA A 61 -2.87 2.53 16.35
CA ALA A 61 -4.19 2.99 15.93
C ALA A 61 -4.19 4.47 15.54
N LEU A 62 -3.44 5.33 16.25
CA LEU A 62 -3.50 6.77 16.07
C LEU A 62 -3.03 7.25 14.67
N PRO A 63 -1.89 6.76 14.13
CA PRO A 63 -1.49 7.10 12.75
C PRO A 63 -2.47 6.57 11.70
N MET A 64 -3.07 5.41 11.96
CA MET A 64 -4.04 4.78 11.06
C MET A 64 -5.35 5.59 11.01
N GLY A 65 -5.88 5.98 12.18
CA GLY A 65 -7.06 6.82 12.30
C GLY A 65 -6.87 8.20 11.67
N GLY A 66 -5.71 8.83 11.87
CA GLY A 66 -5.36 10.10 11.23
C GLY A 66 -5.46 10.01 9.70
N ARG A 67 -4.93 8.95 9.09
CA ARG A 67 -5.02 8.75 7.63
C ARG A 67 -6.46 8.60 7.13
N PHE A 68 -7.33 7.93 7.88
CA PHE A 68 -8.75 7.82 7.50
C PHE A 68 -9.49 9.15 7.56
N ILE A 69 -9.16 10.01 8.53
CA ILE A 69 -9.77 11.33 8.69
C ILE A 69 -9.25 12.30 7.62
N THR A 70 -7.95 12.26 7.33
CA THR A 70 -7.30 13.14 6.34
C THR A 70 -7.46 12.62 4.91
N MET A 71 -8.09 11.46 4.68
CA MET A 71 -8.33 10.92 3.35
C MET A 71 -9.28 11.83 2.58
N GLN A 72 -8.72 12.79 1.85
CA GLN A 72 -9.47 13.69 0.98
C GLN A 72 -10.05 12.88 -0.17
N ARG A 73 -11.37 12.67 -0.14
CA ARG A 73 -12.12 12.26 -1.33
C ARG A 73 -12.38 13.51 -2.14
N LEU A 74 -11.52 13.78 -3.12
CA LEU A 74 -11.79 14.82 -4.10
C LEU A 74 -13.06 14.40 -4.87
N PRO A 75 -14.10 15.25 -4.92
CA PRO A 75 -15.23 14.98 -5.79
C PRO A 75 -14.72 14.89 -7.23
N ALA A 76 -15.33 14.01 -8.03
CA ALA A 76 -15.02 13.97 -9.45
C ALA A 76 -15.23 15.39 -10.02
N PRO A 77 -14.22 16.02 -10.63
CA PRO A 77 -14.38 17.36 -11.18
C PRO A 77 -15.51 17.33 -12.21
N ALA A 78 -16.46 18.25 -12.10
CA ALA A 78 -17.56 18.45 -13.06
C ALA A 78 -17.06 19.14 -14.35
N GLY A 79 -15.84 18.81 -14.78
CA GLY A 79 -15.19 19.39 -15.96
C GLY A 79 -15.76 18.81 -17.24
N GLU A 80 -15.95 19.69 -18.23
CA GLU A 80 -16.36 19.35 -19.58
C GLU A 80 -15.50 18.21 -20.15
N ALA A 81 -16.12 17.32 -20.94
CA ALA A 81 -15.49 16.12 -21.50
C ALA A 81 -14.21 16.40 -22.33
N HIS A 82 -13.97 17.65 -22.71
CA HIS A 82 -12.91 18.09 -23.61
C HIS A 82 -11.51 18.18 -22.98
N ASN A 83 -11.35 17.93 -21.67
CA ASN A 83 -10.04 18.00 -21.00
C ASN A 83 -9.75 16.79 -20.11
N ARG A 84 -9.96 15.58 -20.65
CA ARG A 84 -9.67 14.30 -19.98
C ARG A 84 -8.43 13.66 -20.57
N ILE A 85 -7.54 13.18 -19.70
CA ILE A 85 -6.38 12.36 -20.06
C ILE A 85 -6.58 10.99 -19.41
N SER A 86 -6.49 9.93 -20.20
CA SER A 86 -6.55 8.54 -19.76
C SER A 86 -5.14 8.00 -19.53
N ILE A 87 -4.90 7.44 -18.33
CA ILE A 87 -3.61 6.86 -17.96
C ILE A 87 -3.82 5.44 -17.48
N VAL A 88 -3.11 4.48 -18.06
CA VAL A 88 -3.02 3.10 -17.57
C VAL A 88 -1.65 2.88 -16.96
N SER A 89 -1.60 2.53 -15.68
CA SER A 89 -0.39 2.07 -15.00
C SER A 89 -0.54 0.60 -14.65
N ALA A 90 0.36 -0.25 -15.15
CA ALA A 90 0.32 -1.69 -14.97
C ALA A 90 1.64 -2.21 -14.40
N ASN A 91 1.56 -2.87 -13.24
CA ASN A 91 2.63 -3.74 -12.78
C ASN A 91 2.56 -5.04 -13.59
N VAL A 92 3.59 -5.31 -14.40
CA VAL A 92 3.60 -6.45 -15.31
C VAL A 92 4.18 -7.72 -14.68
N LEU A 93 4.80 -7.60 -13.50
CA LEU A 93 5.62 -8.60 -12.83
C LEU A 93 6.78 -9.08 -13.73
N CYS A 94 8.02 -8.75 -13.36
CA CYS A 94 9.19 -8.90 -14.24
C CYS A 94 9.42 -10.31 -14.82
N ASP A 95 8.99 -11.34 -14.08
CA ASP A 95 9.11 -12.76 -14.43
C ASP A 95 7.93 -13.28 -15.27
N ASN A 96 6.81 -12.57 -15.28
CA ASN A 96 5.67 -12.90 -16.14
C ASN A 96 6.06 -12.79 -17.63
N ARG A 97 5.40 -13.57 -18.47
CA ARG A 97 5.61 -13.64 -19.93
C ARG A 97 4.32 -13.49 -20.74
N GLU A 98 3.20 -13.15 -20.09
CA GLU A 98 1.92 -12.88 -20.75
C GLU A 98 1.89 -11.49 -21.44
N PHE A 99 2.86 -11.23 -22.33
CA PHE A 99 3.01 -9.93 -23.02
C PHE A 99 1.74 -9.56 -23.80
N GLU A 100 1.21 -10.50 -24.58
CA GLU A 100 0.03 -10.27 -25.43
C GLU A 100 -1.22 -9.92 -24.65
N ARG A 101 -1.37 -10.41 -23.41
CA ARG A 101 -2.50 -10.06 -22.57
C ARG A 101 -2.45 -8.58 -22.16
N VAL A 102 -1.27 -8.06 -21.84
CA VAL A 102 -1.07 -6.64 -21.55
C VAL A 102 -1.25 -5.81 -22.82
N MET A 103 -0.67 -6.23 -23.94
CA MET A 103 -0.86 -5.57 -25.24
C MET A 103 -2.33 -5.46 -25.64
N THR A 104 -3.09 -6.54 -25.45
CA THR A 104 -4.53 -6.59 -25.75
C THR A 104 -5.31 -5.65 -24.83
N MET A 105 -4.97 -5.61 -23.54
CA MET A 105 -5.57 -4.67 -22.60
C MET A 105 -5.30 -3.23 -23.01
N VAL A 106 -4.03 -2.86 -23.28
CA VAL A 106 -3.67 -1.48 -23.64
C VAL A 106 -4.38 -1.05 -24.93
N ARG A 107 -4.45 -1.91 -25.94
CA ARG A 107 -5.18 -1.60 -27.19
C ARG A 107 -6.68 -1.44 -26.97
N ARG A 108 -7.27 -2.24 -26.07
CA ARG A 108 -8.71 -2.17 -25.75
C ARG A 108 -9.05 -0.88 -25.01
N GLU A 109 -8.26 -0.54 -23.99
CA GLU A 109 -8.50 0.67 -23.19
C GLU A 109 -8.08 1.95 -23.94
N ASN A 110 -7.14 1.84 -24.90
CA ASN A 110 -6.59 2.92 -25.70
C ASN A 110 -6.27 4.19 -24.87
N PRO A 111 -5.43 4.08 -23.81
CA PRO A 111 -5.11 5.21 -22.96
C PRO A 111 -4.27 6.24 -23.69
N ASP A 112 -4.20 7.48 -23.20
CA ASP A 112 -3.27 8.48 -23.75
C ASP A 112 -1.83 8.23 -23.27
N ILE A 113 -1.68 7.69 -22.06
CA ILE A 113 -0.39 7.36 -21.44
C ILE A 113 -0.45 5.93 -20.88
N PHE A 114 0.54 5.11 -21.25
CA PHE A 114 0.74 3.78 -20.67
C PHE A 114 2.06 3.72 -19.89
N VAL A 115 2.00 3.26 -18.65
CA VAL A 115 3.16 3.07 -17.78
C VAL A 115 3.24 1.61 -17.36
N ALA A 116 4.31 0.91 -17.74
CA ALA A 116 4.62 -0.41 -17.24
C ALA A 116 5.66 -0.32 -16.11
N VAL A 117 5.38 -0.95 -14.96
CA VAL A 117 6.31 -1.06 -13.83
C VAL A 117 6.70 -2.52 -13.60
N GLU A 118 7.87 -2.73 -12.99
CA GLU A 118 8.51 -4.05 -12.87
C GLU A 118 8.84 -4.70 -14.23
N THR A 119 9.34 -3.92 -15.19
CA THR A 119 9.77 -4.44 -16.49
C THR A 119 11.14 -5.11 -16.44
N SER A 120 11.30 -6.22 -17.16
CA SER A 120 12.58 -6.87 -17.47
C SER A 120 12.93 -6.71 -18.96
N PRO A 121 14.15 -7.05 -19.42
CA PRO A 121 14.50 -6.95 -20.84
C PRO A 121 13.51 -7.66 -21.79
N PRO A 122 13.00 -8.88 -21.49
CA PRO A 122 11.95 -9.50 -22.30
C PRO A 122 10.65 -8.69 -22.36
N TRP A 123 10.25 -8.01 -21.28
CA TRP A 123 9.09 -7.12 -21.28
C TRP A 123 9.31 -5.90 -22.17
N LEU A 124 10.50 -5.30 -22.14
CA LEU A 124 10.83 -4.19 -23.03
C LEU A 124 10.72 -4.62 -24.50
N ASP A 125 11.20 -5.81 -24.83
CA ASP A 125 11.06 -6.38 -26.18
C ASP A 125 9.61 -6.65 -26.56
N GLY A 126 8.83 -7.25 -25.67
CA GLY A 126 7.41 -7.54 -25.89
C GLY A 126 6.54 -6.29 -26.03
N LEU A 127 6.92 -5.18 -25.39
CA LEU A 127 6.20 -3.90 -25.46
C LEU A 127 6.68 -2.99 -26.60
N LYS A 128 7.78 -3.31 -27.30
CA LYS A 128 8.28 -2.55 -28.46
C LYS A 128 7.19 -2.15 -29.46
N PRO A 129 6.20 -2.99 -29.80
CA PRO A 129 5.16 -2.63 -30.76
C PRO A 129 4.25 -1.47 -30.32
N LEU A 130 4.24 -1.10 -29.03
CA LEU A 130 3.48 0.05 -28.51
C LEU A 130 4.21 1.38 -28.67
N LYS A 131 5.54 1.36 -28.85
CA LYS A 131 6.37 2.57 -28.92
C LYS A 131 5.98 3.57 -30.03
N PRO A 132 5.46 3.13 -31.20
CA PRO A 132 4.94 4.07 -32.20
C PRO A 132 3.64 4.76 -31.80
N LEU A 133 2.89 4.17 -30.86
CA LEU A 133 1.55 4.63 -30.45
C LEU A 133 1.59 5.47 -29.17
N TYR A 134 2.57 5.25 -28.32
CA TYR A 134 2.69 5.89 -27.00
C TYR A 134 4.10 6.44 -26.78
N PRO A 135 4.23 7.58 -26.06
CA PRO A 135 5.53 8.16 -25.72
C PRO A 135 6.42 7.23 -24.87
#